data_AF-A0AAD4KCT6-F1
#
_entry.id   AF-A0AAD4KCT6-F1
#
_cell.length_a   1.000
_cell.length_b   1.000
_cell.length_c   1.000
_cell.angle_alpha   90.00
_cell.angle_beta   90.00
_cell.angle_gamma   90.00
#
_symmetry.space_group_name_H-M   'P 1'
#
loop_
_entity.id
_entity.type
_entity.pdbx_description
1 polymer ?
#
loop_
_entity_poly.entity_id
_entity_poly.type
_entity_poly.pdbx_seq_one_letter_code
_entity_poly.pdbx_strand_id
1 'polypeptide(L)'
;MCDLEQRIDIIQIDLPKFEYISRFWVQSREVEVGVGLFLLSLLFDILNNMANATRGEDYSTQHLSQRYYFHDSNMDLFLVGAIGWGPAGGLSIGEAFYVASQIADGDADSWSRAFESQGIAQSMQADVWQRRGAIQAAGEMRLKAFACYRMAWQFVAPGERFTALYRAHEKLFDQAMIQLSFPVTRFAVSYGGGKLPDRFLSQGRYLFERGYSIALVDLPGQGIFQEQGLHWEPAVEKPIAAVIDELIASFGVKPRKLALLGMSIGVYFACRAAAHEPRLAAVIATTPLPHPLELFEKVAKQDAEATVSQAAQKNREVILWKAGVSDLSELAQRWEGMIADPKKVHMPFLSVLGEQEGQVWKDQAQE
;
A
#
# COMPACT_ATOMS: atom_id res chain seq x y z
N MET A 1 -25.89 22.17 6.94
CA MET A 1 -25.96 21.62 5.58
C MET A 1 -24.90 22.33 4.78
N CYS A 2 -23.71 21.73 4.69
CA CYS A 2 -22.62 22.21 3.84
C CYS A 2 -22.49 21.12 2.77
N ASP A 3 -22.87 21.45 1.54
CA ASP A 3 -22.65 20.58 0.38
C ASP A 3 -21.14 20.48 0.14
N LEU A 4 -20.54 19.39 0.61
CA LEU A 4 -19.19 18.99 0.23
C LEU A 4 -19.28 18.23 -1.10
N GLU A 5 -19.40 18.96 -2.20
CA GLU A 5 -19.09 18.40 -3.53
C GLU A 5 -17.58 18.10 -3.58
N GLN A 6 -17.19 16.87 -3.25
CA GLN A 6 -15.79 16.42 -3.32
C GLN A 6 -15.53 15.64 -4.61
N ARG A 7 -14.71 16.24 -5.49
CA ARG A 7 -14.15 15.60 -6.69
C ARG A 7 -12.92 14.78 -6.30
N ILE A 8 -12.86 13.51 -6.72
CA ILE A 8 -11.74 12.58 -6.46
C ILE A 8 -11.48 11.75 -7.74
N ASP A 9 -10.21 11.48 -8.10
CA ASP A 9 -9.80 10.94 -9.42
C ASP A 9 -9.10 9.53 -9.34
N ILE A 10 -9.56 8.41 -9.95
CA ILE A 10 -9.00 7.01 -9.83
C ILE A 10 -8.83 6.20 -11.13
N ILE A 11 -7.65 5.67 -11.44
CA ILE A 11 -7.17 5.01 -12.68
C ILE A 11 -7.82 3.63 -13.08
N GLN A 12 -8.23 3.42 -14.35
CA GLN A 12 -8.79 2.20 -14.99
C GLN A 12 -8.09 1.86 -16.32
N ILE A 13 -7.96 0.56 -16.58
CA ILE A 13 -7.17 0.00 -17.67
C ILE A 13 -8.11 -0.60 -18.73
N ASP A 14 -8.24 0.07 -19.87
CA ASP A 14 -8.88 -0.48 -21.07
C ASP A 14 -7.87 -1.34 -21.86
N LEU A 15 -8.13 -2.64 -21.98
CA LEU A 15 -7.35 -3.51 -22.85
C LEU A 15 -7.77 -3.26 -24.32
N PRO A 16 -6.85 -2.88 -25.22
CA PRO A 16 -7.13 -2.95 -26.64
C PRO A 16 -7.26 -4.42 -27.07
N LYS A 17 -8.24 -4.70 -27.94
CA LYS A 17 -8.31 -5.96 -28.68
C LYS A 17 -7.07 -6.08 -29.57
N PHE A 18 -6.04 -6.78 -29.12
CA PHE A 18 -4.90 -7.14 -29.96
C PHE A 18 -5.19 -8.46 -30.68
N GLU A 19 -5.36 -8.38 -32.00
CA GLU A 19 -5.23 -9.51 -32.93
C GLU A 19 -3.75 -9.69 -33.29
N TYR A 20 -3.29 -10.97 -33.28
CA TYR A 20 -1.95 -11.49 -33.69
C TYR A 20 -0.78 -11.22 -32.71
N ILE A 21 0.10 -12.16 -32.33
CA ILE A 21 0.71 -13.30 -33.03
C ILE A 21 0.83 -14.54 -32.09
N SER A 22 0.45 -15.69 -32.63
CA SER A 22 0.57 -17.03 -32.07
C SER A 22 2.01 -17.51 -31.84
N ARG A 23 2.27 -18.21 -30.72
CA ARG A 23 2.85 -19.58 -30.64
C ARG A 23 3.24 -19.92 -29.19
N PHE A 24 2.26 -20.43 -28.43
CA PHE A 24 2.28 -21.66 -27.62
C PHE A 24 0.96 -21.66 -26.85
N TRP A 25 0.09 -22.60 -27.21
CA TRP A 25 -1.30 -22.71 -26.77
C TRP A 25 -1.40 -23.42 -25.42
N VAL A 26 -2.09 -22.80 -24.44
CA VAL A 26 -3.18 -23.46 -23.72
C VAL A 26 -4.37 -22.49 -23.72
N GLN A 27 -5.51 -23.03 -24.11
CA GLN A 27 -6.76 -22.38 -24.42
C GLN A 27 -7.52 -22.02 -23.14
N SER A 28 -7.83 -20.75 -22.91
CA SER A 28 -9.10 -20.37 -22.29
C SER A 28 -9.65 -19.11 -22.96
N ARG A 29 -10.69 -19.31 -23.77
CA ARG A 29 -11.61 -18.25 -24.18
C ARG A 29 -12.48 -17.96 -22.96
N GLU A 30 -12.12 -16.94 -22.19
CA GLU A 30 -12.93 -16.17 -21.23
C GLU A 30 -11.94 -15.48 -20.27
N VAL A 31 -11.37 -14.34 -20.67
CA VAL A 31 -10.62 -13.49 -19.75
C VAL A 31 -11.64 -12.61 -19.03
N GLU A 32 -11.98 -13.05 -17.82
CA GLU A 32 -12.95 -12.44 -16.93
C GLU A 32 -12.31 -11.30 -16.14
N VAL A 33 -12.98 -10.15 -16.11
CA VAL A 33 -12.57 -8.88 -15.48
C VAL A 33 -12.41 -9.07 -13.97
N GLY A 34 -11.18 -9.28 -13.48
CA GLY A 34 -10.86 -9.38 -12.06
C GLY A 34 -10.20 -8.11 -11.52
N VAL A 35 -11.00 -7.15 -11.04
CA VAL A 35 -10.49 -5.91 -10.44
C VAL A 35 -9.96 -6.18 -9.02
N GLY A 36 -8.66 -6.01 -8.79
CA GLY A 36 -8.07 -6.03 -7.44
C GLY A 36 -8.21 -4.68 -6.76
N LEU A 37 -8.77 -4.61 -5.55
CA LEU A 37 -8.60 -3.48 -4.62
C LEU A 37 -7.35 -3.75 -3.76
N PHE A 38 -6.49 -2.75 -3.56
CA PHE A 38 -5.21 -2.95 -2.87
C PHE A 38 -5.04 -1.94 -1.75
N LEU A 39 -4.97 -2.44 -0.52
CA LEU A 39 -4.88 -1.65 0.69
C LEU A 39 -3.56 -2.03 1.34
N LEU A 40 -2.65 -1.08 1.61
CA LEU A 40 -1.53 -1.32 2.54
C LEU A 40 -1.10 -0.04 3.24
N SER A 41 -1.01 -0.16 4.56
CA SER A 41 -0.23 0.68 5.44
C SER A 41 0.41 -0.29 6.42
N LEU A 42 1.74 -0.42 6.37
CA LEU A 42 2.57 -1.30 7.21
C LEU A 42 2.43 -0.90 8.67
N LEU A 43 1.32 -1.29 9.29
CA LEU A 43 0.82 -0.68 10.52
C LEU A 43 1.54 -1.19 11.76
N PHE A 44 2.11 -2.39 11.71
CA PHE A 44 2.29 -3.20 12.91
C PHE A 44 3.74 -3.47 13.32
N ASP A 45 4.72 -3.34 12.41
CA ASP A 45 6.15 -3.31 12.81
C ASP A 45 6.56 -1.96 13.40
N ILE A 46 5.80 -0.91 13.10
CA ILE A 46 6.07 0.47 13.53
C ILE A 46 6.11 0.60 15.05
N LEU A 47 5.26 -0.18 15.72
CA LEU A 47 4.97 -0.02 17.14
C LEU A 47 5.57 -1.14 17.99
N ASN A 48 6.10 -2.19 17.36
CA ASN A 48 6.53 -3.41 18.04
C ASN A 48 8.04 -3.52 18.31
N ASN A 49 8.91 -2.60 17.84
CA ASN A 49 10.34 -2.75 18.07
C ASN A 49 10.99 -1.62 18.86
N MET A 50 11.25 -1.98 20.12
CA MET A 50 12.06 -1.29 21.09
C MET A 50 13.54 -1.44 20.74
N ALA A 51 14.27 -0.33 20.79
CA ALA A 51 15.73 -0.24 20.91
C ALA A 51 16.62 -0.88 19.80
N ASN A 52 17.72 -0.18 19.53
CA ASN A 52 18.81 -0.60 18.66
C ASN A 52 19.31 -2.01 19.02
N ALA A 53 18.95 -3.03 18.24
CA ALA A 53 19.53 -4.36 18.40
C ALA A 53 21.05 -4.25 18.21
N THR A 54 21.80 -4.49 19.29
CA THR A 54 23.27 -4.52 19.21
C THR A 54 23.71 -5.83 18.56
N ARG A 55 24.97 -5.86 18.09
CA ARG A 55 25.52 -6.98 17.34
C ARG A 55 25.51 -8.26 18.21
N GLY A 56 24.54 -9.14 17.98
CA GLY A 56 24.39 -10.42 18.71
C GLY A 56 23.02 -10.67 19.35
N GLU A 57 22.09 -9.71 19.31
CA GLU A 57 20.71 -9.88 19.78
C GLU A 57 19.78 -10.37 18.65
N ASP A 58 18.68 -11.03 19.03
CA ASP A 58 17.65 -11.50 18.10
C ASP A 58 17.01 -10.29 17.38
N TYR A 59 17.15 -10.24 16.05
CA TYR A 59 16.65 -9.16 15.20
C TYR A 59 15.17 -9.35 14.82
N SER A 60 14.57 -10.50 15.16
CA SER A 60 13.25 -10.89 14.69
C SER A 60 12.19 -9.84 15.02
N THR A 61 11.57 -9.26 13.99
CA THR A 61 10.43 -8.34 14.07
C THR A 61 9.12 -9.11 13.80
N GLN A 62 7.97 -8.43 13.66
CA GLN A 62 6.77 -9.12 13.19
C GLN A 62 6.86 -9.52 11.72
N HIS A 63 7.72 -8.88 10.90
CA HIS A 63 7.78 -9.13 9.45
C HIS A 63 9.19 -9.47 8.91
N LEU A 64 10.26 -9.28 9.69
CA LEU A 64 11.63 -9.60 9.31
C LEU A 64 12.27 -10.57 10.31
N SER A 65 12.79 -11.69 9.84
CA SER A 65 13.56 -12.65 10.67
C SER A 65 15.07 -12.42 10.64
N GLN A 66 15.53 -11.46 9.84
CA GLN A 66 16.95 -11.14 9.68
C GLN A 66 17.12 -9.68 9.26
N ARG A 67 18.30 -9.13 9.57
CA ARG A 67 18.69 -7.78 9.20
C ARG A 67 19.27 -7.73 7.79
N TYR A 68 18.86 -6.74 7.02
CA TYR A 68 19.34 -6.48 5.66
C TYR A 68 20.37 -5.35 5.62
N TYR A 69 20.10 -4.21 6.26
CA TYR A 69 20.99 -3.05 6.26
C TYR A 69 20.94 -2.23 7.56
N PHE A 70 19.76 -1.76 7.97
CA PHE A 70 19.59 -0.87 9.13
C PHE A 70 19.43 -1.66 10.44
N HIS A 71 19.96 -1.12 11.53
CA HIS A 71 19.67 -1.61 12.89
C HIS A 71 18.26 -1.21 13.30
N ASP A 72 17.83 0.00 12.93
CA ASP A 72 16.44 0.41 13.01
C ASP A 72 15.54 -0.46 12.12
N SER A 73 14.69 -1.25 12.76
CA SER A 73 13.80 -2.23 12.11
C SER A 73 12.74 -1.59 11.21
N ASN A 74 12.30 -0.37 11.53
CA ASN A 74 11.37 0.37 10.69
C ASN A 74 12.03 0.70 9.36
N MET A 75 13.22 1.31 9.40
CA MET A 75 13.98 1.64 8.19
C MET A 75 14.33 0.39 7.38
N ASP A 76 14.73 -0.70 8.02
CA ASP A 76 15.10 -1.93 7.32
C ASP A 76 13.91 -2.56 6.60
N LEU A 77 12.74 -2.60 7.24
CA LEU A 77 11.50 -3.07 6.62
C LEU A 77 11.14 -2.26 5.39
N PHE A 78 11.19 -0.93 5.49
CA PHE A 78 10.88 -0.08 4.34
C PHE A 78 11.95 -0.17 3.24
N LEU A 79 13.21 -0.41 3.58
CA LEU A 79 14.25 -0.67 2.58
C LEU A 79 13.98 -1.97 1.82
N VAL A 80 13.65 -3.06 2.53
CA VAL A 80 13.27 -4.35 1.91
C VAL A 80 12.06 -4.17 1.00
N GLY A 81 11.06 -3.39 1.44
CA GLY A 81 9.91 -3.02 0.61
C GLY A 81 10.31 -2.28 -0.66
N ALA A 82 11.24 -1.32 -0.58
CA ALA A 82 11.75 -0.59 -1.73
C ALA A 82 12.50 -1.49 -2.72
N ILE A 83 13.31 -2.43 -2.20
CA ILE A 83 14.01 -3.43 -3.01
C ILE A 83 13.00 -4.34 -3.73
N GLY A 84 11.93 -4.76 -3.03
CA GLY A 84 10.87 -5.61 -3.58
C GLY A 84 10.13 -5.01 -4.78
N TRP A 85 10.16 -3.69 -4.95
CA TRP A 85 9.56 -3.00 -6.10
C TRP A 85 10.40 -3.06 -7.38
N GLY A 86 11.68 -3.43 -7.28
CA GLY A 86 12.60 -3.45 -8.42
C GLY A 86 12.07 -4.19 -9.65
N PRO A 87 11.56 -5.44 -9.54
CA PRO A 87 11.10 -6.19 -10.71
C PRO A 87 9.82 -5.62 -11.35
N ALA A 88 9.09 -4.73 -10.67
CA ALA A 88 7.92 -4.03 -11.23
C ALA A 88 8.26 -2.66 -11.84
N GLY A 89 9.54 -2.27 -11.89
CA GLY A 89 9.99 -0.98 -12.41
C GLY A 89 10.32 0.06 -11.33
N GLY A 90 10.37 -0.35 -10.06
CA GLY A 90 10.87 0.48 -8.96
C GLY A 90 12.41 0.58 -8.94
N LEU A 91 12.97 0.82 -7.76
CA LEU A 91 14.43 0.92 -7.60
C LEU A 91 15.09 -0.44 -7.81
N SER A 92 16.16 -0.48 -8.60
CA SER A 92 17.04 -1.65 -8.59
C SER A 92 17.68 -1.80 -7.21
N ILE A 93 18.11 -3.03 -6.87
CA ILE A 93 18.78 -3.29 -5.60
C ILE A 93 19.99 -2.37 -5.38
N GLY A 94 20.80 -2.12 -6.42
CA GLY A 94 21.95 -1.22 -6.33
C GLY A 94 21.57 0.23 -6.07
N GLU A 95 20.48 0.73 -6.68
CA GLU A 95 19.96 2.07 -6.41
C GLU A 95 19.42 2.17 -4.98
N ALA A 96 18.68 1.16 -4.51
CA ALA A 96 18.15 1.13 -3.15
C ALA A 96 19.28 1.17 -2.10
N PHE A 97 20.33 0.37 -2.26
CA PHE A 97 21.49 0.39 -1.36
C PHE A 97 22.35 1.66 -1.50
N TYR A 98 22.43 2.26 -2.68
CA TYR A 98 23.09 3.56 -2.85
C TYR A 98 22.37 4.67 -2.07
N VAL A 99 21.04 4.70 -2.12
CA VAL A 99 20.27 5.65 -1.31
C VAL A 99 20.44 5.34 0.17
N ALA A 100 20.33 4.06 0.57
CA ALA A 100 20.50 3.63 1.95
C ALA A 100 21.88 3.99 2.53
N SER A 101 22.94 4.02 1.70
CA SER A 101 24.28 4.42 2.13
C SER A 101 24.42 5.89 2.51
N GLN A 102 23.41 6.72 2.22
CA GLN A 102 23.36 8.14 2.58
C GLN A 102 22.47 8.42 3.81
N ILE A 103 21.88 7.37 4.40
CA ILE A 103 20.93 7.48 5.50
C ILE A 103 21.63 7.12 6.81
N ALA A 104 21.45 7.97 7.83
CA ALA A 104 21.87 7.66 9.18
C ALA A 104 20.82 6.75 9.84
N ASP A 105 21.28 5.68 10.49
CA ASP A 105 20.42 4.68 11.11
C ASP A 105 19.46 5.31 12.14
N GLY A 106 18.16 5.04 12.02
CA GLY A 106 17.11 5.58 12.90
C GLY A 106 16.76 7.07 12.69
N ASP A 107 17.45 7.80 11.82
CA ASP A 107 17.25 9.23 11.54
C ASP A 107 16.28 9.48 10.37
N ALA A 108 15.02 9.79 10.71
CA ALA A 108 13.92 9.99 9.75
C ALA A 108 14.20 11.09 8.71
N ASP A 109 14.92 12.13 9.12
CA ASP A 109 15.24 13.28 8.30
C ASP A 109 16.24 12.94 7.19
N SER A 110 17.28 12.17 7.50
CA SER A 110 18.27 11.69 6.54
C SER A 110 17.64 10.72 5.54
N TRP A 111 16.69 9.89 5.99
CA TRP A 111 15.90 9.04 5.11
C TRP A 111 15.12 9.86 4.09
N SER A 112 14.31 10.81 4.55
CA SER A 112 13.49 11.64 3.67
C SER A 112 14.35 12.40 2.66
N ARG A 113 15.44 13.02 3.12
CA ARG A 113 16.38 13.76 2.25
C ARG A 113 17.06 12.86 1.22
N ALA A 114 17.52 11.67 1.59
CA ALA A 114 18.24 10.77 0.70
C ALA A 114 17.32 10.28 -0.43
N PHE A 115 16.12 9.80 -0.10
CA PHE A 115 15.15 9.36 -1.08
C PHE A 115 14.63 10.49 -1.97
N GLU A 116 14.35 11.67 -1.41
CA GLU A 116 13.97 12.84 -2.22
C GLU A 116 15.08 13.25 -3.18
N SER A 117 16.33 13.33 -2.71
CA SER A 117 17.48 13.72 -3.54
C SER A 117 17.65 12.76 -4.73
N GLN A 118 17.48 11.46 -4.50
CA GLN A 118 17.50 10.47 -5.57
C GLN A 118 16.30 10.62 -6.52
N GLY A 119 15.10 10.89 -5.99
CA GLY A 119 13.90 11.15 -6.79
C GLY A 119 14.05 12.38 -7.70
N ILE A 120 14.70 13.44 -7.20
CA ILE A 120 15.05 14.63 -7.98
C ILE A 120 16.02 14.25 -9.11
N ALA A 121 17.10 13.54 -8.80
CA ALA A 121 18.10 13.12 -9.78
C ALA A 121 17.47 12.25 -10.90
N GLN A 122 16.63 11.30 -10.54
CA GLN A 122 15.90 10.45 -11.49
C GLN A 122 14.89 11.27 -12.32
N SER A 123 14.19 12.22 -11.71
CA SER A 123 13.28 13.12 -12.45
C SER A 123 14.03 13.95 -13.50
N MET A 124 15.18 14.52 -13.13
CA MET A 124 16.04 15.26 -14.06
C MET A 124 16.55 14.38 -15.20
N GLN A 125 16.94 13.14 -14.88
CA GLN A 125 17.36 12.16 -15.87
C GLN A 125 16.22 11.81 -16.83
N ALA A 126 15.00 11.60 -16.33
CA ALA A 126 13.81 11.35 -17.13
C ALA A 126 13.53 12.50 -18.11
N ASP A 127 13.69 13.75 -17.68
CA ASP A 127 13.53 14.92 -18.55
C ASP A 127 14.58 14.97 -19.66
N VAL A 128 15.81 14.53 -19.39
CA VAL A 128 16.85 14.37 -20.43
C VAL A 128 16.43 13.33 -21.47
N TRP A 129 15.95 12.16 -21.05
CA TRP A 129 15.47 11.11 -21.97
C TRP A 129 14.29 11.59 -22.81
N GLN A 130 13.33 12.28 -22.19
CA GLN A 130 12.18 12.83 -22.90
C GLN A 130 12.58 13.86 -23.96
N ARG A 131 13.50 14.79 -23.65
CA ARG A 131 14.00 15.77 -24.63
C ARG A 131 14.72 15.12 -25.81
N ARG A 132 15.29 13.92 -25.62
CA ARG A 132 15.91 13.11 -26.67
C ARG A 132 14.92 12.25 -27.47
N GLY A 133 13.61 12.33 -27.17
CA GLY A 133 12.57 11.52 -27.80
C GLY A 133 12.49 10.08 -27.28
N ALA A 134 13.28 9.71 -26.28
CA ALA A 134 13.27 8.38 -25.68
C ALA A 134 12.17 8.28 -24.60
N ILE A 135 10.91 8.30 -25.03
CA ILE A 135 9.73 8.42 -24.15
C ILE A 135 9.61 7.25 -23.18
N GLN A 136 9.81 6.00 -23.64
CA GLN A 136 9.74 4.83 -22.76
C GLN A 136 10.79 4.89 -21.64
N ALA A 137 12.04 5.19 -21.98
CA ALA A 137 13.12 5.33 -20.99
C ALA A 137 12.85 6.48 -20.00
N ALA A 138 12.22 7.56 -20.47
CA ALA A 138 11.77 8.64 -19.59
C ALA A 138 10.69 8.16 -18.61
N GLY A 139 9.72 7.37 -19.08
CA GLY A 139 8.66 6.79 -18.26
C GLY A 139 9.19 5.82 -17.20
N GLU A 140 10.11 4.92 -17.57
CA GLU A 140 10.76 3.98 -16.65
C GLU A 140 11.53 4.73 -15.56
N MET A 141 12.25 5.79 -15.94
CA MET A 141 12.97 6.63 -14.97
C MET A 141 12.01 7.41 -14.05
N ARG A 142 10.84 7.83 -14.55
CA ARG A 142 9.80 8.44 -13.71
C ARG A 142 9.17 7.46 -12.74
N LEU A 143 9.01 6.19 -13.09
CA LEU A 143 8.59 5.16 -12.12
C LEU A 143 9.58 5.01 -10.96
N LYS A 144 10.87 5.09 -11.25
CA LYS A 144 11.90 5.10 -10.19
C LYS A 144 11.81 6.34 -9.32
N ALA A 145 11.69 7.52 -9.93
CA ALA A 145 11.51 8.77 -9.20
C ALA A 145 10.26 8.73 -8.31
N PHE A 146 9.16 8.19 -8.83
CA PHE A 146 7.94 7.91 -8.08
C PHE A 146 8.21 7.02 -6.85
N ALA A 147 8.90 5.89 -7.03
CA ALA A 147 9.28 5.00 -5.93
C ALA A 147 10.12 5.71 -4.85
N CYS A 148 11.05 6.58 -5.28
CA CYS A 148 11.84 7.42 -4.39
C CYS A 148 10.99 8.39 -3.58
N TYR A 149 10.11 9.18 -4.22
CA TYR A 149 9.24 10.11 -3.49
C TYR A 149 8.26 9.38 -2.57
N ARG A 150 7.81 8.19 -2.96
CA ARG A 150 7.02 7.32 -2.09
C ARG A 150 7.78 6.95 -0.81
N MET A 151 9.04 6.57 -0.92
CA MET A 151 9.85 6.29 0.27
C MET A 151 10.20 7.58 1.04
N ALA A 152 10.35 8.71 0.37
CA ALA A 152 10.71 9.98 0.99
C ALA A 152 9.68 10.49 2.01
N TRP A 153 8.39 10.25 1.79
CA TRP A 153 7.34 10.66 2.75
C TRP A 153 7.08 9.65 3.87
N GLN A 154 7.73 8.49 3.86
CA GLN A 154 7.42 7.40 4.79
C GLN A 154 7.58 7.81 6.26
N PHE A 155 8.69 8.47 6.60
CA PHE A 155 8.99 8.93 7.96
C PHE A 155 8.81 10.45 8.12
N VAL A 156 7.87 11.03 7.38
CA VAL A 156 7.54 12.46 7.47
C VAL A 156 6.23 12.62 8.22
N ALA A 157 6.22 13.48 9.24
CA ALA A 157 5.01 13.78 10.00
C ALA A 157 3.94 14.44 9.13
N PRO A 158 2.64 14.29 9.46
CA PRO A 158 1.56 14.98 8.75
C PRO A 158 1.76 16.50 8.70
N GLY A 159 1.47 17.11 7.55
CA GLY A 159 1.62 18.54 7.31
C GLY A 159 2.14 18.85 5.91
N GLU A 160 2.42 20.12 5.64
CA GLU A 160 2.74 20.63 4.29
C GLU A 160 3.87 19.84 3.59
N ARG A 161 4.89 19.42 4.35
CA ARG A 161 6.02 18.65 3.82
C ARG A 161 5.60 17.25 3.35
N PHE A 162 4.77 16.56 4.14
CA PHE A 162 4.20 15.27 3.77
C PHE A 162 3.34 15.42 2.51
N THR A 163 2.43 16.41 2.50
CA THR A 163 1.56 16.70 1.36
C THR A 163 2.36 17.01 0.09
N ALA A 164 3.43 17.80 0.18
CA ALA A 164 4.26 18.14 -0.98
C ALA A 164 4.95 16.92 -1.59
N LEU A 165 5.55 16.06 -0.77
CA LEU A 165 6.17 14.80 -1.22
C LEU A 165 5.11 13.84 -1.78
N TYR A 166 3.93 13.78 -1.15
CA TYR A 166 2.81 12.99 -1.63
C TYR A 166 2.30 13.51 -2.99
N ARG A 167 2.14 14.82 -3.20
CA ARG A 167 1.75 15.32 -4.53
C ARG A 167 2.83 15.07 -5.59
N ALA A 168 4.11 15.10 -5.19
CA ALA A 168 5.21 14.81 -6.10
C ALA A 168 5.20 13.36 -6.61
N HIS A 169 5.05 12.36 -5.73
CA HIS A 169 4.99 10.95 -6.17
C HIS A 169 3.77 10.69 -7.06
N GLU A 170 2.58 11.21 -6.73
CA GLU A 170 1.38 11.08 -7.58
C GLU A 170 1.60 11.63 -8.99
N LYS A 171 2.19 12.83 -9.09
CA LYS A 171 2.48 13.46 -10.39
C LYS A 171 3.45 12.62 -11.22
N LEU A 172 4.50 12.09 -10.60
CA LEU A 172 5.49 11.27 -11.28
C LEU A 172 4.89 9.95 -11.76
N PHE A 173 4.03 9.33 -10.96
CA PHE A 173 3.27 8.15 -11.35
C PHE A 173 2.39 8.44 -12.57
N ASP A 174 1.62 9.52 -12.52
CA ASP A 174 0.71 9.92 -13.59
C ASP A 174 1.46 10.16 -14.91
N GLN A 175 2.62 10.82 -14.85
CA GLN A 175 3.50 11.02 -16.01
C GLN A 175 4.06 9.70 -16.54
N ALA A 176 4.50 8.80 -15.64
CA ALA A 176 5.05 7.51 -16.02
C ALA A 176 4.01 6.63 -16.71
N MET A 177 2.78 6.58 -16.20
CA MET A 177 1.68 5.82 -16.81
C MET A 177 1.44 6.24 -18.27
N ILE A 178 1.39 7.56 -18.53
CA ILE A 178 1.22 8.10 -19.88
C ILE A 178 2.39 7.71 -20.79
N GLN A 179 3.63 7.87 -20.32
CA GLN A 179 4.82 7.66 -21.14
C GLN A 179 5.10 6.20 -21.45
N LEU A 180 4.71 5.31 -20.54
CA LEU A 180 4.78 3.87 -20.73
C LEU A 180 3.53 3.32 -21.42
N SER A 181 2.63 4.20 -21.85
CA SER A 181 1.39 3.85 -22.57
C SER A 181 0.53 2.84 -21.80
N PHE A 182 0.51 2.95 -20.48
CA PHE A 182 -0.49 2.22 -19.70
C PHE A 182 -1.85 2.83 -19.94
N PRO A 183 -2.86 2.03 -20.33
CA PRO A 183 -4.22 2.53 -20.43
C PRO A 183 -4.70 2.79 -19.00
N VAL A 184 -4.94 4.03 -18.63
CA VAL A 184 -5.14 4.47 -17.24
C VAL A 184 -6.22 5.57 -17.21
N THR A 185 -7.35 5.32 -16.56
CA THR A 185 -8.60 6.12 -16.62
C THR A 185 -9.10 6.56 -15.26
N ARG A 186 -9.23 7.85 -14.95
CA ARG A 186 -9.60 8.30 -13.60
C ARG A 186 -11.13 8.26 -13.27
N PHE A 187 -11.57 7.80 -12.08
CA PHE A 187 -12.96 7.71 -11.56
C PHE A 187 -13.11 8.14 -10.09
N ALA A 188 -14.30 8.55 -9.66
CA ALA A 188 -14.57 9.02 -8.29
C ALA A 188 -15.53 8.07 -7.59
N VAL A 189 -15.38 7.83 -6.28
CA VAL A 189 -16.36 7.07 -5.49
C VAL A 189 -17.07 8.02 -4.53
N SER A 190 -18.40 8.02 -4.50
CA SER A 190 -19.23 8.92 -3.66
C SER A 190 -19.14 8.69 -2.14
N TYR A 191 -18.16 7.91 -1.67
CA TYR A 191 -17.97 7.53 -0.26
C TYR A 191 -16.58 7.93 0.29
N GLY A 192 -15.86 8.85 -0.38
CA GLY A 192 -14.62 9.42 0.16
C GLY A 192 -13.41 8.50 0.03
N GLY A 193 -13.12 8.01 -1.18
CA GLY A 193 -11.90 7.24 -1.46
C GLY A 193 -11.30 7.53 -2.84
N GLY A 194 -9.98 7.35 -2.98
CA GLY A 194 -9.22 7.47 -4.23
C GLY A 194 -7.67 7.60 -4.17
N LYS A 195 -6.96 6.87 -5.06
CA LYS A 195 -5.51 6.82 -5.35
C LYS A 195 -4.51 6.29 -4.31
N LEU A 196 -4.08 5.04 -4.55
CA LEU A 196 -2.81 4.51 -4.04
C LEU A 196 -1.88 4.07 -5.20
N PRO A 197 -1.13 4.99 -5.86
CA PRO A 197 -0.24 4.62 -6.96
C PRO A 197 0.85 3.62 -6.53
N ASP A 198 1.21 3.57 -5.24
CA ASP A 198 2.27 2.71 -4.68
C ASP A 198 2.02 1.22 -4.88
N ARG A 199 0.75 0.83 -4.96
CA ARG A 199 0.34 -0.57 -5.14
C ARG A 199 0.66 -1.09 -6.54
N PHE A 200 0.85 -0.18 -7.48
CA PHE A 200 1.26 -0.53 -8.82
C PHE A 200 2.58 -1.29 -8.83
N LEU A 201 3.58 -0.85 -8.05
CA LEU A 201 4.89 -1.50 -8.01
C LEU A 201 4.93 -2.76 -7.15
N SER A 202 4.02 -2.93 -6.18
CA SER A 202 3.98 -4.13 -5.36
C SER A 202 3.28 -5.30 -6.06
N GLN A 203 2.10 -5.07 -6.64
CA GLN A 203 1.25 -6.12 -7.20
C GLN A 203 0.55 -5.72 -8.49
N GLY A 204 0.23 -4.43 -8.65
CA GLY A 204 -0.55 -3.94 -9.77
C GLY A 204 0.07 -4.28 -11.12
N ARG A 205 1.35 -3.99 -11.33
CA ARG A 205 2.05 -4.28 -12.58
C ARG A 205 2.00 -5.77 -12.94
N TYR A 206 2.26 -6.65 -11.97
CA TYR A 206 2.30 -8.11 -12.19
C TYR A 206 0.93 -8.68 -12.58
N LEU A 207 -0.14 -8.21 -11.95
CA LEU A 207 -1.49 -8.64 -12.27
C LEU A 207 -1.94 -8.09 -13.63
N PHE A 208 -1.52 -6.85 -13.96
CA PHE A 208 -1.82 -6.24 -15.25
C PHE A 208 -1.14 -7.01 -16.39
N GLU A 209 0.13 -7.37 -16.21
CA GLU A 209 0.87 -8.19 -17.17
C GLU A 209 0.27 -9.61 -17.34
N ARG A 210 -0.49 -10.09 -16.36
CA ARG A 210 -1.26 -11.35 -16.43
C ARG A 210 -2.65 -11.18 -17.05
N GLY A 211 -3.02 -9.98 -17.46
CA GLY A 211 -4.29 -9.69 -18.13
C GLY A 211 -5.45 -9.33 -17.21
N TYR A 212 -5.19 -9.05 -15.92
CA TYR A 212 -6.23 -8.56 -15.01
C TYR A 212 -6.43 -7.05 -15.16
N SER A 213 -7.68 -6.60 -15.12
CA SER A 213 -8.01 -5.19 -14.84
C SER A 213 -7.75 -4.90 -13.36
N ILE A 214 -7.39 -3.68 -13.00
CA ILE A 214 -6.92 -3.37 -11.63
C ILE A 214 -7.50 -2.04 -11.19
N ALA A 215 -7.99 -1.97 -9.94
CA ALA A 215 -8.43 -0.71 -9.33
C ALA A 215 -7.62 -0.44 -8.06
N LEU A 216 -6.74 0.56 -8.14
CA LEU A 216 -5.95 0.99 -6.99
C LEU A 216 -6.72 2.09 -6.25
N VAL A 217 -7.31 1.74 -5.10
CA VAL A 217 -8.23 2.62 -4.38
C VAL A 217 -7.76 2.80 -2.95
N ASP A 218 -7.62 4.06 -2.56
CA ASP A 218 -7.50 4.46 -1.16
C ASP A 218 -8.89 4.51 -0.52
N LEU A 219 -9.02 3.88 0.64
CA LEU A 219 -10.21 3.96 1.48
C LEU A 219 -10.09 5.09 2.51
N PRO A 220 -11.16 5.43 3.26
CA PRO A 220 -11.06 6.35 4.38
C PRO A 220 -9.89 6.01 5.29
N GLY A 221 -9.08 7.01 5.61
CA GLY A 221 -7.85 6.80 6.36
C GLY A 221 -6.64 6.34 5.51
N GLN A 222 -6.68 6.39 4.19
CA GLN A 222 -5.54 6.11 3.33
C GLN A 222 -5.16 7.32 2.46
N GLY A 223 -3.97 7.26 1.87
CA GLY A 223 -3.37 8.41 1.18
C GLY A 223 -3.29 9.66 2.04
N ILE A 224 -3.94 10.73 1.55
CA ILE A 224 -4.04 12.06 2.17
C ILE A 224 -5.48 12.41 2.58
N PHE A 225 -6.42 11.47 2.57
CA PHE A 225 -7.84 11.77 2.83
C PHE A 225 -8.14 12.27 4.24
N GLN A 226 -7.23 12.05 5.18
CA GLN A 226 -7.29 12.62 6.51
C GLN A 226 -7.23 14.14 6.50
N GLU A 227 -6.58 14.75 5.49
CA GLU A 227 -6.64 16.21 5.31
C GLU A 227 -8.08 16.69 5.06
N GLN A 228 -8.97 15.78 4.64
CA GLN A 228 -10.40 16.01 4.42
C GLN A 228 -11.27 15.47 5.57
N GLY A 229 -10.66 15.03 6.68
CA GLY A 229 -11.36 14.49 7.85
C GLY A 229 -11.79 13.02 7.72
N LEU A 230 -11.29 12.30 6.70
CA LEU A 230 -11.60 10.88 6.50
C LEU A 230 -10.51 10.01 7.13
N HIS A 231 -10.85 9.38 8.24
CA HIS A 231 -9.98 8.50 9.02
C HIS A 231 -10.31 7.03 8.79
N TRP A 232 -9.51 6.11 9.34
CA TRP A 232 -9.83 4.68 9.22
C TRP A 232 -11.23 4.38 9.76
N GLU A 233 -11.97 3.64 8.94
CA GLU A 233 -13.33 3.18 9.22
C GLU A 233 -13.30 1.70 9.61
N PRO A 234 -13.60 1.35 10.87
CA PRO A 234 -13.63 -0.06 11.30
C PRO A 234 -14.65 -0.91 10.53
N ALA A 235 -15.79 -0.34 10.13
CA ALA A 235 -16.81 -0.97 9.29
C ALA A 235 -16.50 -0.80 7.79
N VAL A 236 -15.27 -1.18 7.41
CA VAL A 236 -14.67 -0.95 6.08
C VAL A 236 -15.40 -1.65 4.92
N GLU A 237 -16.26 -2.63 5.20
CA GLU A 237 -17.12 -3.24 4.18
C GLU A 237 -18.06 -2.22 3.52
N LYS A 238 -18.43 -1.14 4.23
CA LYS A 238 -19.26 -0.06 3.67
C LYS A 238 -18.55 0.74 2.58
N PRO A 239 -17.35 1.32 2.82
CA PRO A 239 -16.60 1.98 1.76
C PRO A 239 -16.23 1.01 0.63
N ILE A 240 -15.88 -0.26 0.93
CA ILE A 240 -15.61 -1.26 -0.11
C ILE A 240 -16.84 -1.52 -0.98
N ALA A 241 -18.03 -1.67 -0.38
CA ALA A 241 -19.28 -1.85 -1.12
C ALA A 241 -19.56 -0.67 -2.06
N ALA A 242 -19.31 0.57 -1.61
CA ALA A 242 -19.47 1.77 -2.42
C ALA A 242 -18.47 1.83 -3.59
N VAL A 243 -17.23 1.38 -3.38
CA VAL A 243 -16.27 1.24 -4.47
C VAL A 243 -16.75 0.22 -5.50
N ILE A 244 -17.31 -0.91 -5.04
CA ILE A 244 -17.85 -1.93 -5.96
C ILE A 244 -19.05 -1.39 -6.74
N ASP A 245 -19.94 -0.63 -6.10
CA ASP A 245 -21.05 0.05 -6.79
C ASP A 245 -20.53 0.93 -7.92
N GLU A 246 -19.50 1.74 -7.65
CA GLU A 246 -18.89 2.61 -8.64
C GLU A 246 -18.21 1.81 -9.76
N LEU A 247 -17.49 0.74 -9.42
CA LEU A 247 -16.87 -0.14 -10.41
C LEU A 247 -17.90 -0.79 -11.35
N ILE A 248 -19.07 -1.17 -10.82
CA ILE A 248 -20.18 -1.70 -11.60
C ILE A 248 -20.77 -0.59 -12.48
N ALA A 249 -21.05 0.59 -11.91
CA ALA A 249 -21.70 1.69 -12.61
C ALA A 249 -20.85 2.28 -13.74
N SER A 250 -19.57 2.55 -13.46
CA SER A 250 -18.67 3.24 -14.38
C SER A 250 -17.98 2.31 -15.37
N PHE A 251 -17.78 1.03 -15.02
CA PHE A 251 -17.01 0.10 -15.87
C PHE A 251 -17.73 -1.21 -16.20
N GLY A 252 -18.99 -1.38 -15.75
CA GLY A 252 -19.74 -2.61 -16.02
C GLY A 252 -19.09 -3.85 -15.43
N VAL A 253 -18.31 -3.71 -14.34
CA VAL A 253 -17.73 -4.85 -13.62
C VAL A 253 -18.86 -5.79 -13.22
N LYS A 254 -18.69 -7.08 -13.50
CA LYS A 254 -19.72 -8.08 -13.16
C LYS A 254 -19.50 -8.56 -11.72
N PRO A 255 -20.55 -8.55 -10.87
CA PRO A 255 -20.51 -9.28 -9.61
C PRO A 255 -20.02 -10.71 -9.83
N ARG A 256 -19.32 -11.27 -8.85
CA ARG A 256 -18.70 -12.60 -8.91
C ARG A 256 -17.61 -12.77 -9.95
N LYS A 257 -17.09 -11.66 -10.50
CA LYS A 257 -15.82 -11.63 -11.25
C LYS A 257 -14.74 -10.76 -10.60
N LEU A 258 -15.03 -10.13 -9.47
CA LEU A 258 -14.13 -9.24 -8.73
C LEU A 258 -13.32 -9.98 -7.66
N ALA A 259 -12.01 -9.74 -7.54
CA ALA A 259 -11.18 -10.33 -6.47
C ALA A 259 -10.59 -9.22 -5.58
N LEU A 260 -10.57 -9.38 -4.26
CA LEU A 260 -10.01 -8.38 -3.34
C LEU A 260 -8.66 -8.82 -2.80
N LEU A 261 -7.63 -7.96 -2.80
CA LEU A 261 -6.34 -8.24 -2.15
C LEU A 261 -6.07 -7.28 -0.99
N GLY A 262 -6.13 -7.82 0.23
CA GLY A 262 -5.70 -7.11 1.43
C GLY A 262 -4.22 -7.33 1.74
N MET A 263 -3.50 -6.25 2.08
CA MET A 263 -2.13 -6.32 2.58
C MET A 263 -1.96 -5.37 3.80
N SER A 264 -1.17 -5.75 4.79
CA SER A 264 -1.06 -5.01 6.07
C SER A 264 -2.42 -4.64 6.70
N ILE A 265 -2.76 -3.42 7.13
CA ILE A 265 -4.14 -3.14 7.67
C ILE A 265 -5.25 -3.52 6.68
N GLY A 266 -4.91 -3.53 5.39
CA GLY A 266 -5.75 -4.03 4.31
C GLY A 266 -6.20 -5.47 4.47
N VAL A 267 -5.51 -6.28 5.27
CA VAL A 267 -5.88 -7.67 5.52
C VAL A 267 -7.09 -7.79 6.43
N TYR A 268 -7.22 -6.92 7.44
CA TYR A 268 -8.47 -6.80 8.20
C TYR A 268 -9.58 -6.31 7.28
N PHE A 269 -9.29 -5.34 6.40
CA PHE A 269 -10.26 -4.84 5.42
C PHE A 269 -10.73 -5.93 4.46
N ALA A 270 -9.83 -6.79 4.00
CA ALA A 270 -10.14 -7.95 3.18
C ALA A 270 -10.97 -8.99 3.94
N CYS A 271 -10.61 -9.33 5.18
CA CYS A 271 -11.41 -10.23 6.02
C CYS A 271 -12.83 -9.69 6.24
N ARG A 272 -12.97 -8.39 6.58
CA ARG A 272 -14.28 -7.74 6.77
C ARG A 272 -15.12 -7.78 5.50
N ALA A 273 -14.53 -7.44 4.35
CA ALA A 273 -15.23 -7.52 3.07
C ALA A 273 -15.62 -8.96 2.73
N ALA A 274 -14.75 -9.95 2.96
CA ALA A 274 -15.09 -11.36 2.73
C ALA A 274 -16.32 -11.82 3.53
N ALA A 275 -16.49 -11.31 4.75
CA ALA A 275 -17.62 -11.64 5.61
C ALA A 275 -18.92 -10.88 5.26
N HIS A 276 -18.86 -9.81 4.48
CA HIS A 276 -19.98 -8.88 4.30
C HIS A 276 -20.34 -8.51 2.85
N GLU A 277 -19.47 -8.81 1.89
CA GLU A 277 -19.61 -8.38 0.50
C GLU A 277 -19.76 -9.57 -0.46
N PRO A 278 -21.00 -10.05 -0.71
CA PRO A 278 -21.25 -11.26 -1.49
C PRO A 278 -20.90 -11.12 -2.98
N ARG A 279 -20.72 -9.88 -3.48
CA ARG A 279 -20.39 -9.63 -4.90
C ARG A 279 -18.95 -9.96 -5.23
N LEU A 280 -18.07 -10.14 -4.25
CA LEU A 280 -16.70 -10.60 -4.46
C LEU A 280 -16.68 -12.06 -4.91
N ALA A 281 -15.85 -12.35 -5.92
CA ALA A 281 -15.58 -13.69 -6.44
C ALA A 281 -14.56 -14.44 -5.57
N ALA A 282 -13.56 -13.73 -5.07
CA ALA A 282 -12.50 -14.26 -4.22
C ALA A 282 -11.88 -13.14 -3.37
N VAL A 283 -11.25 -13.52 -2.26
CA VAL A 283 -10.49 -12.61 -1.40
C VAL A 283 -9.12 -13.22 -1.12
N ILE A 284 -8.09 -12.39 -1.08
CA ILE A 284 -6.72 -12.75 -0.76
C ILE A 284 -6.26 -11.84 0.38
N ALA A 285 -5.66 -12.40 1.43
CA ALA A 285 -5.10 -11.65 2.54
C ALA A 285 -3.67 -12.09 2.84
N THR A 286 -2.74 -11.13 2.89
CA THR A 286 -1.30 -11.37 3.09
C THR A 286 -0.81 -10.57 4.32
N THR A 287 -0.99 -11.00 5.56
CA THR A 287 -1.64 -12.17 6.19
C THR A 287 -3.02 -11.83 6.77
N PRO A 288 -4.03 -12.72 6.79
CA PRO A 288 -5.35 -12.42 7.38
C PRO A 288 -5.27 -11.95 8.84
N LEU A 289 -6.12 -10.97 9.19
CA LEU A 289 -6.25 -10.40 10.55
C LEU A 289 -7.74 -10.14 10.88
N PRO A 290 -8.52 -11.19 11.16
CA PRO A 290 -9.92 -11.06 11.56
C PRO A 290 -10.15 -10.32 12.89
N HIS A 291 -9.16 -10.31 13.79
CA HIS A 291 -9.24 -9.75 15.14
C HIS A 291 -8.14 -8.69 15.37
N PRO A 292 -8.31 -7.44 14.89
CA PRO A 292 -7.26 -6.43 14.94
C PRO A 292 -6.99 -5.89 16.36
N LEU A 293 -7.96 -6.01 17.27
CA LEU A 293 -7.86 -5.44 18.63
C LEU A 293 -6.71 -6.04 19.43
N GLU A 294 -6.52 -7.35 19.39
CA GLU A 294 -5.43 -8.03 20.13
C GLU A 294 -4.07 -7.45 19.74
N LEU A 295 -3.91 -7.17 18.45
CA LEU A 295 -2.70 -6.59 17.91
C LEU A 295 -2.53 -5.13 18.36
N PHE A 296 -3.60 -4.31 18.32
CA PHE A 296 -3.57 -2.93 18.82
C PHE A 296 -3.24 -2.84 20.32
N GLU A 297 -3.80 -3.71 21.15
CA GLU A 297 -3.55 -3.70 22.59
C GLU A 297 -2.12 -4.12 22.94
N LYS A 298 -1.58 -5.14 22.26
CA LYS A 298 -0.18 -5.57 22.42
C LYS A 298 0.77 -4.42 22.09
N VAL A 299 0.51 -3.78 20.96
CA VAL A 299 1.23 -2.60 20.48
C VAL A 299 1.16 -1.43 21.47
N ALA A 300 -0.04 -1.10 21.99
CA ALA A 300 -0.22 0.02 22.91
C ALA A 300 0.53 -0.17 24.23
N LYS A 301 0.58 -1.40 24.75
CA LYS A 301 1.33 -1.73 25.97
C LYS A 301 2.84 -1.57 25.79
N GLN A 302 3.36 -1.98 24.62
CA GLN A 302 4.79 -1.88 24.33
C GLN A 302 5.25 -0.44 24.10
N ASP A 303 4.42 0.41 23.48
CA ASP A 303 4.74 1.82 23.22
C ASP A 303 4.95 2.63 24.51
N ALA A 304 4.23 2.30 25.59
CA ALA A 304 4.33 2.99 26.88
C ALA A 304 5.70 2.80 27.57
N GLU A 305 6.47 1.79 27.17
CA GLU A 305 7.69 1.34 27.87
C GLU A 305 8.98 1.60 27.08
N ALA A 306 8.89 2.10 25.84
CA ALA A 306 10.01 2.10 24.89
C ALA A 306 10.70 3.45 24.69
N THR A 307 12.03 3.43 24.52
CA THR A 307 12.76 4.51 23.83
C THR A 307 12.76 4.19 22.34
N VAL A 308 12.13 5.05 21.54
CA VAL A 308 11.89 4.84 20.10
C VAL A 308 12.80 5.72 19.25
N SER A 309 13.19 5.22 18.07
CA SER A 309 13.92 6.02 17.08
C SER A 309 13.04 7.14 16.51
N GLN A 310 13.65 8.11 15.81
CA GLN A 310 12.87 9.13 15.12
C GLN A 310 11.98 8.52 14.04
N ALA A 311 12.46 7.49 13.34
CA ALA A 311 11.69 6.76 12.33
C ALA A 311 10.42 6.14 12.91
N ALA A 312 10.55 5.41 14.02
CA ALA A 312 9.41 4.80 14.72
C ALA A 312 8.42 5.87 15.23
N GLN A 313 8.93 6.96 15.82
CA GLN A 313 8.10 8.08 16.27
C GLN A 313 7.29 8.70 15.13
N LYS A 314 7.92 9.00 13.98
CA LYS A 314 7.24 9.61 12.82
C LYS A 314 6.17 8.71 12.24
N ASN A 315 6.46 7.42 12.16
CA ASN A 315 5.50 6.44 11.73
C ASN A 315 4.29 6.36 12.69
N ARG A 316 4.51 6.39 14.01
CA ARG A 316 3.42 6.46 15.01
C ARG A 316 2.56 7.71 14.82
N GLU A 317 3.18 8.88 14.65
CA GLU A 317 2.46 10.13 14.38
C GLU A 317 1.54 10.00 13.15
N VAL A 318 2.03 9.39 12.06
CA VAL A 318 1.21 9.12 10.87
C VAL A 318 0.08 8.14 11.18
N ILE A 319 0.32 7.05 11.92
CA ILE A 319 -0.73 6.09 12.29
C ILE A 319 -1.88 6.76 13.04
N LEU A 320 -1.56 7.53 14.07
CA LEU A 320 -2.55 8.21 14.91
C LEU A 320 -3.35 9.22 14.09
N TRP A 321 -2.67 9.99 13.23
CA TRP A 321 -3.33 10.87 12.26
C TRP A 321 -4.25 10.11 11.32
N LYS A 322 -3.80 8.95 10.81
CA LYS A 322 -4.58 8.11 9.90
C LYS A 322 -5.85 7.55 10.54
N ALA A 323 -5.74 7.13 11.78
CA ALA A 323 -6.85 6.64 12.59
C ALA A 323 -7.76 7.76 13.14
N GLY A 324 -7.27 9.00 13.18
CA GLY A 324 -8.02 10.13 13.75
C GLY A 324 -8.17 10.02 15.26
N VAL A 325 -7.10 9.64 15.94
CA VAL A 325 -7.04 9.42 17.39
C VAL A 325 -5.78 10.08 17.96
N SER A 326 -5.77 10.41 19.25
CA SER A 326 -4.60 11.04 19.90
C SER A 326 -3.56 10.04 20.40
N ASP A 327 -3.96 8.79 20.65
CA ASP A 327 -3.10 7.73 21.16
C ASP A 327 -3.61 6.32 20.78
N LEU A 328 -2.80 5.32 21.07
CA LEU A 328 -3.08 3.92 20.72
C LEU A 328 -4.19 3.30 21.59
N SER A 329 -4.49 3.86 22.76
CA SER A 329 -5.59 3.39 23.60
C SER A 329 -6.93 3.80 23.02
N GLU A 330 -7.04 5.04 22.52
CA GLU A 330 -8.21 5.49 21.77
C GLU A 330 -8.39 4.70 20.46
N LEU A 331 -7.28 4.33 19.77
CA LEU A 331 -7.34 3.41 18.62
C LEU A 331 -7.99 2.08 19.00
N ALA A 332 -7.53 1.46 20.09
CA ALA A 332 -8.07 0.18 20.56
C ALA A 332 -9.56 0.30 20.93
N GLN A 333 -9.95 1.36 21.65
CA GLN A 333 -11.36 1.62 21.99
C GLN A 333 -12.24 1.78 20.76
N ARG A 334 -11.79 2.53 19.75
CA ARG A 334 -12.56 2.76 18.51
C ARG A 334 -12.79 1.48 17.71
N TRP A 335 -11.91 0.49 17.87
CA TRP A 335 -11.96 -0.80 17.18
C TRP A 335 -12.45 -1.94 18.09
N GLU A 336 -12.94 -1.62 19.28
CA GLU A 336 -13.49 -2.61 20.22
C GLU A 336 -14.69 -3.33 19.60
N GLY A 337 -14.70 -4.66 19.69
CA GLY A 337 -15.75 -5.50 19.13
C GLY A 337 -15.76 -5.61 17.59
N MET A 338 -14.81 -4.97 16.90
CA MET A 338 -14.72 -5.02 15.44
C MET A 338 -14.01 -6.31 15.01
N ILE A 339 -14.78 -7.24 14.43
CA ILE A 339 -14.35 -8.58 14.08
C ILE A 339 -14.78 -8.91 12.65
N ALA A 340 -13.93 -9.61 11.90
CA ALA A 340 -14.32 -10.28 10.67
C ALA A 340 -14.53 -11.78 10.94
N ASP A 341 -15.78 -12.18 11.17
CA ASP A 341 -16.15 -13.57 11.50
C ASP A 341 -15.92 -14.50 10.29
N PRO A 342 -14.95 -15.44 10.35
CA PRO A 342 -14.64 -16.34 9.25
C PRO A 342 -15.83 -17.21 8.82
N LYS A 343 -16.78 -17.48 9.73
CA LYS A 343 -17.99 -18.29 9.43
C LYS A 343 -18.94 -17.61 8.43
N LYS A 344 -18.80 -16.30 8.22
CA LYS A 344 -19.59 -15.52 7.26
C LYS A 344 -18.94 -15.46 5.88
N VAL A 345 -17.75 -16.02 5.71
CA VAL A 345 -17.05 -16.05 4.43
C VAL A 345 -17.66 -17.15 3.56
N HIS A 346 -18.14 -16.77 2.38
CA HIS A 346 -18.86 -17.66 1.45
C HIS A 346 -18.24 -17.71 0.04
N MET A 347 -17.05 -17.16 -0.12
CA MET A 347 -16.27 -17.18 -1.35
C MET A 347 -14.89 -17.82 -1.11
N PRO A 348 -14.20 -18.26 -2.16
CA PRO A 348 -12.78 -18.62 -2.07
C PRO A 348 -11.97 -17.52 -1.35
N PHE A 349 -11.27 -17.93 -0.29
CA PHE A 349 -10.39 -17.07 0.49
C PHE A 349 -8.99 -17.66 0.49
N LEU A 350 -7.99 -16.89 0.07
CA LEU A 350 -6.58 -17.29 0.08
C LEU A 350 -5.84 -16.54 1.20
N SER A 351 -5.44 -17.29 2.23
CA SER A 351 -4.54 -16.82 3.28
C SER A 351 -3.09 -17.04 2.83
N VAL A 352 -2.27 -15.98 2.84
CA VAL A 352 -0.84 -16.07 2.54
C VAL A 352 -0.07 -15.66 3.79
N LEU A 353 0.70 -16.60 4.35
CA LEU A 353 1.46 -16.44 5.58
C LEU A 353 2.94 -16.66 5.34
N GLY A 354 3.76 -15.66 5.64
CA GLY A 354 5.22 -15.80 5.67
C GLY A 354 5.65 -16.54 6.94
N GLU A 355 6.63 -17.44 6.84
CA GLU A 355 7.15 -18.17 8.00
C GLU A 355 7.78 -17.24 9.06
N GLN A 356 8.30 -16.10 8.60
CA GLN A 356 8.87 -15.03 9.42
C GLN A 356 7.85 -14.18 10.18
N GLU A 357 6.55 -14.33 9.88
CA GLU A 357 5.51 -13.52 10.51
C GLU A 357 5.39 -13.84 12.01
N GLY A 358 5.08 -12.83 12.82
CA GLY A 358 4.92 -12.97 14.27
C GLY A 358 3.74 -13.87 14.66
N GLN A 359 3.74 -14.34 15.92
CA GLN A 359 2.79 -15.37 16.38
C GLN A 359 1.32 -14.95 16.24
N VAL A 360 0.98 -13.68 16.47
CA VAL A 360 -0.40 -13.17 16.32
C VAL A 360 -0.94 -13.40 14.90
N TRP A 361 -0.10 -13.17 13.87
CA TRP A 361 -0.46 -13.40 12.48
C TRP A 361 -0.60 -14.89 12.17
N LYS A 362 0.24 -15.74 12.76
CA LYS A 362 0.19 -17.20 12.60
C LYS A 362 -1.08 -17.77 13.21
N ASP A 363 -1.44 -17.33 14.41
CA ASP A 363 -2.63 -17.80 15.12
C ASP A 363 -3.89 -17.41 14.35
N GLN A 364 -4.03 -16.13 14.00
CA GLN A 364 -5.21 -15.63 13.29
C GLN A 364 -5.33 -16.12 11.83
N ALA A 365 -4.25 -16.59 11.21
CA ALA A 365 -4.30 -17.21 9.89
C ALA A 365 -4.76 -18.67 9.90
N GLN A 366 -4.72 -19.34 11.07
CA GLN A 366 -5.21 -20.71 11.25
C GLN A 366 -6.70 -20.78 11.57
N GLU A 367 -7.27 -19.69 12.09
CA GLU A 367 -8.72 -19.52 12.32
C GLU A 367 -9.53 -19.46 11.03
#